data_AF-A0A285D454-F1
#
_entry.id   AF-A0A285D454-F1
#
_cell.length_a   1.000
_cell.length_b   1.000
_cell.length_c   1.000
_cell.angle_alpha   90.00
_cell.angle_beta   90.00
_cell.angle_gamma   90.00
#
_symmetry.space_group_name_H-M   'P 1'
#
loop_
_entity.id
_entity.type
_entity.pdbx_description
1 polymer ?
#
loop_
_entity_poly.entity_id
_entity_poly.type
_entity_poly.pdbx_seq_one_letter_code
_entity_poly.pdbx_strand_id
1 'polypeptide(L)'
;MEPLSAILEQCGITEVRLLKIDVEGFESEVLTGLFTGPSPVMPQVILFEENRPRTATTFSILKAKGYDLFALPRRLIRVALIGQGDPGFVRAHDFVAIHHQAPADIRARLGV
;
A
#
# COMPACT_ATOMS: atom_id res chain seq x y z
N MET A 1 1.78 8.56 20.23
CA MET A 1 0.96 8.37 19.02
C MET A 1 0.23 7.05 19.16
N GLU A 2 -1.04 7.01 18.77
CA GLU A 2 -1.84 5.80 18.76
C GLU A 2 -1.63 5.05 17.42
N PRO A 3 -1.53 3.70 17.42
CA PRO A 3 -1.37 2.93 16.18
C PRO A 3 -2.66 2.90 15.35
N LEU A 4 -2.53 2.81 14.03
CA LEU A 4 -3.69 2.76 13.12
C LEU A 4 -4.65 1.60 13.44
N SER A 5 -4.13 0.45 13.88
CA SER A 5 -4.97 -0.70 14.28
C SER A 5 -5.94 -0.37 15.41
N ALA A 6 -5.51 0.37 16.44
CA ALA A 6 -6.35 0.79 17.55
C ALA A 6 -7.46 1.75 17.09
N ILE A 7 -7.14 2.67 16.18
CA ILE A 7 -8.11 3.61 15.60
C ILE A 7 -9.19 2.86 14.81
N LEU A 8 -8.78 1.89 13.97
CA LEU A 8 -9.72 1.07 13.19
C LEU A 8 -10.63 0.26 14.12
N GLU A 9 -10.08 -0.32 15.18
CA GLU A 9 -10.84 -1.08 16.19
C GLU A 9 -11.86 -0.19 16.92
N GLN A 10 -11.46 1.00 17.38
CA GLN A 10 -12.36 1.97 18.02
C GLN A 10 -13.51 2.39 17.09
N CYS A 11 -13.25 2.44 15.79
CA CYS A 11 -14.24 2.76 14.77
C CYS A 11 -15.08 1.54 14.33
N GLY A 12 -14.79 0.33 14.85
CA GLY A 12 -15.46 -0.91 14.45
C GLY A 12 -15.19 -1.32 13.00
N ILE A 13 -14.08 -0.85 12.40
CA ILE A 13 -13.71 -1.16 11.02
C ILE A 13 -12.98 -2.50 10.99
N THR A 14 -13.64 -3.49 10.40
CA THR A 14 -13.10 -4.87 10.29
C THR A 14 -12.57 -5.20 8.90
N GLU A 15 -12.92 -4.42 7.88
CA GLU A 15 -12.48 -4.61 6.50
C GLU A 15 -12.14 -3.25 5.86
N VAL A 16 -11.04 -3.22 5.10
CA VAL A 16 -10.64 -2.06 4.29
C VAL A 16 -10.36 -2.52 2.87
N ARG A 17 -11.12 -2.03 1.90
CA ARG A 17 -10.87 -2.33 0.48
C ARG A 17 -9.71 -1.51 -0.09
N LEU A 18 -9.57 -0.27 0.34
CA LEU A 18 -8.52 0.65 -0.07
C LEU A 18 -8.07 1.48 1.13
N LEU A 19 -6.77 1.50 1.37
CA LEU A 19 -6.12 2.42 2.31
C LEU A 19 -5.23 3.38 1.53
N LYS A 20 -5.43 4.69 1.68
CA LYS A 20 -4.48 5.70 1.20
C LYS A 20 -3.61 6.12 2.38
N ILE A 21 -2.30 6.05 2.22
CA ILE A 21 -1.31 6.56 3.18
C ILE A 21 -0.61 7.74 2.53
N ASP A 22 -0.81 8.92 3.09
CA ASP A 22 -0.26 10.18 2.60
C ASP A 22 0.27 10.93 3.82
N VAL A 23 1.46 10.51 4.26
CA VAL A 23 2.10 10.99 5.49
C VAL A 23 3.56 11.25 5.14
N GLU A 24 4.04 12.46 5.37
CA GLU A 24 5.33 12.97 4.88
C GLU A 24 6.57 12.23 5.43
N GLY A 25 6.80 10.98 5.02
CA GLY A 25 7.93 10.14 5.42
C GLY A 25 7.71 9.27 6.66
N PHE A 26 6.47 8.98 7.04
CA PHE A 26 6.09 8.12 8.19
C PHE A 26 5.30 6.87 7.78
N GLU A 27 5.37 6.48 6.51
CA GLU A 27 4.58 5.38 5.94
C GLU A 27 4.90 4.07 6.65
N SER A 28 6.17 3.84 6.98
CA SER A 28 6.63 2.61 7.63
C SER A 28 6.08 2.44 9.04
N GLU A 29 5.93 3.55 9.77
CA GLU A 29 5.41 3.63 11.13
C GLU A 29 3.89 3.39 11.12
N VAL A 30 3.18 3.98 10.15
CA VAL A 30 1.74 3.74 9.95
C VAL A 30 1.48 2.28 9.64
N LEU A 31 2.25 1.68 8.72
CA LEU A 31 2.11 0.26 8.36
C LEU A 31 2.48 -0.65 9.53
N THR A 32 3.53 -0.33 10.28
CA THR A 32 3.89 -1.08 11.49
C THR A 32 2.73 -1.06 12.48
N GLY A 33 2.19 0.12 12.79
CA GLY A 33 1.05 0.28 13.69
C GLY A 33 -0.23 -0.39 13.19
N LEU A 34 -0.42 -0.51 11.87
CA LEU A 34 -1.53 -1.26 11.28
C LEU A 34 -1.38 -2.78 11.52
N PHE A 35 -0.19 -3.33 11.30
CA PHE A 35 0.02 -4.78 11.27
C PHE A 35 0.40 -5.42 12.61
N THR A 36 0.66 -4.64 13.66
CA THR A 36 1.00 -5.14 15.01
C THR A 36 -0.19 -5.26 15.96
N GLY A 37 -1.40 -4.87 15.53
CA GLY A 37 -2.60 -4.99 16.36
C GLY A 37 -3.02 -6.45 16.61
N PRO A 38 -3.86 -6.71 17.63
CA PRO A 38 -4.32 -8.06 17.98
C PRO A 38 -5.22 -8.70 16.90
N SER A 39 -5.96 -7.87 16.15
CA SER A 39 -6.75 -8.28 14.99
C SER A 39 -6.43 -7.35 13.81
N PRO A 40 -5.28 -7.55 13.14
CA PRO A 40 -4.82 -6.63 12.13
C PRO A 40 -5.73 -6.68 10.90
N VAL A 41 -6.30 -5.53 10.53
CA VAL A 41 -6.98 -5.37 9.25
C VAL A 41 -5.93 -5.43 8.14
N MET A 42 -6.21 -6.22 7.10
CA MET A 42 -5.37 -6.33 5.91
C MET A 42 -6.06 -5.66 4.73
N PRO A 43 -5.73 -4.39 4.41
CA PRO A 43 -6.32 -3.72 3.27
C PRO A 43 -6.13 -4.50 1.97
N GLN A 44 -7.16 -4.60 1.13
CA GLN A 44 -7.02 -5.27 -0.17
C GLN A 44 -6.05 -4.51 -1.09
N VAL A 45 -6.06 -3.18 -1.00
CA VAL A 45 -5.19 -2.27 -1.74
C VAL A 45 -4.66 -1.18 -0.83
N ILE A 46 -3.37 -0.84 -0.96
CA ILE A 46 -2.74 0.29 -0.28
C ILE A 46 -2.13 1.22 -1.33
N LEU A 47 -2.55 2.48 -1.37
CA LEU A 47 -1.94 3.54 -2.16
C LEU A 47 -1.06 4.39 -1.23
N PHE A 48 0.20 4.57 -1.57
CA PHE A 48 1.14 5.33 -0.74
C PHE A 48 2.18 6.05 -1.60
N GLU A 49 2.73 7.13 -1.04
CA GLU A 49 3.86 7.83 -1.63
C GLU A 49 5.17 7.34 -1.00
N GLU A 50 6.26 7.35 -1.76
CA GLU A 50 7.62 7.10 -1.26
C GLU A 50 8.54 8.14 -1.90
N ASN A 51 8.83 9.17 -1.12
CA ASN A 51 9.59 10.36 -1.56
C ASN A 51 11.08 10.29 -1.22
N ARG A 52 11.49 9.40 -0.31
CA ARG A 52 12.91 9.24 0.03
C ARG A 52 13.55 8.23 -0.90
N PRO A 53 14.88 8.26 -1.11
CA PRO A 53 15.56 7.22 -1.88
C PRO A 53 15.42 5.89 -1.16
N ARG A 54 14.31 5.20 -1.46
CA ARG A 54 13.93 3.84 -1.08
C ARG A 54 14.31 3.49 0.34
N THR A 55 13.54 3.95 1.31
CA THR A 55 13.44 3.20 2.55
C THR A 55 12.90 1.82 2.22
N ALA A 56 13.81 0.84 2.10
CA ALA A 56 13.48 -0.56 1.87
C ALA A 56 12.43 -1.06 2.87
N THR A 57 12.29 -0.39 4.01
CA THR A 57 11.35 -0.66 5.10
C THR A 57 9.89 -0.76 4.64
N THR A 58 9.31 0.25 3.99
CA THR A 58 7.89 0.24 3.57
C THR A 58 7.60 -0.92 2.62
N PHE A 59 8.47 -1.09 1.61
CA PHE A 59 8.33 -2.15 0.62
C PHE A 59 8.53 -3.53 1.25
N SER A 60 9.49 -3.66 2.18
CA SER A 60 9.77 -4.92 2.87
C SER A 60 8.64 -5.31 3.81
N ILE A 61 8.06 -4.35 4.54
CA ILE A 61 6.87 -4.57 5.38
C ILE A 61 5.72 -5.10 4.52
N LEU A 62 5.41 -4.41 3.42
CA LEU A 62 4.31 -4.81 2.53
C LEU A 62 4.56 -6.18 1.89
N LYS A 63 5.76 -6.44 1.38
CA LYS A 63 6.10 -7.78 0.83
C LYS A 63 5.99 -8.88 1.89
N ALA A 64 6.49 -8.64 3.10
CA ALA A 64 6.41 -9.60 4.21
C ALA A 64 4.96 -9.87 4.64
N LYS A 65 4.04 -8.95 4.33
CA LYS A 65 2.60 -9.06 4.61
C LYS A 65 1.79 -9.55 3.39
N GLY A 66 2.45 -10.06 2.34
CA GLY A 66 1.76 -10.68 1.21
C GLY A 66 1.18 -9.68 0.20
N TYR A 67 1.87 -8.55 -0.01
CA TYR A 67 1.47 -7.59 -1.04
C TYR A 67 2.41 -7.63 -2.25
N ASP A 68 1.81 -7.57 -3.43
CA ASP A 68 2.50 -7.24 -4.68
C ASP A 68 2.60 -5.72 -4.82
N LEU A 69 3.75 -5.23 -5.27
CA LEU A 69 4.02 -3.80 -5.38
C LEU A 69 4.07 -3.36 -6.85
N PHE A 70 3.33 -2.30 -7.14
CA PHE A 70 3.26 -1.65 -8.43
C PHE A 70 3.56 -0.16 -8.27
N ALA A 71 4.20 0.41 -9.28
CA ALA A 71 4.37 1.84 -9.38
C ALA A 71 3.20 2.46 -10.15
N LEU A 72 2.83 3.66 -9.74
CA LEU A 72 1.84 4.51 -10.40
C LEU A 72 2.58 5.72 -11.01
N PRO A 73 3.17 5.58 -12.20
CA PRO A 73 3.89 6.69 -12.83
C PRO A 73 2.94 7.83 -13.20
N ARG A 74 3.42 9.07 -13.07
CA ARG A 74 2.68 10.25 -13.54
C ARG A 74 2.54 10.19 -15.06
N ARG A 75 1.30 10.08 -15.55
CA ARG A 75 0.94 10.04 -16.97
C ARG A 75 -0.15 11.08 -17.24
N LEU A 76 -0.11 11.71 -18.41
CA LEU A 76 -1.03 12.80 -18.78
C LEU A 76 -2.45 12.32 -19.16
N ILE A 77 -2.60 11.08 -19.63
CA ILE A 77 -3.83 10.62 -20.28
C ILE A 77 -4.51 9.46 -19.54
N ARG A 78 -3.75 8.44 -19.14
CA ARG A 78 -4.31 7.21 -18.56
C ARG A 78 -3.46 6.70 -17.40
N VAL A 79 -4.14 6.39 -16.30
CA VAL A 79 -3.59 5.65 -15.16
C VAL A 79 -3.26 4.23 -15.59
N ALA A 80 -2.04 3.80 -15.31
CA ALA A 80 -1.61 2.42 -15.51
C ALA A 80 -0.60 2.07 -14.43
N LEU A 81 -0.74 0.87 -13.88
CA LEU A 81 0.22 0.30 -12.96
C LEU A 81 1.35 -0.37 -13.74
N ILE A 82 2.58 -0.26 -13.24
CA ILE A 82 3.74 -0.97 -13.78
C ILE A 82 4.40 -1.78 -12.68
N GLY A 83 4.84 -2.99 -13.01
CA GLY A 83 5.48 -3.91 -12.06
C GLY A 83 6.93 -3.55 -11.76
N GLN A 84 7.52 -4.19 -10.74
CA GLN A 84 8.87 -3.89 -10.25
C GLN A 84 10.00 -4.07 -11.29
N GLY A 85 9.76 -4.87 -12.34
CA GLY A 85 10.72 -5.08 -13.43
C GLY A 85 10.74 -3.97 -14.49
N ASP A 86 9.79 -3.03 -14.45
CA ASP A 86 9.70 -1.94 -15.43
C ASP A 86 10.65 -0.77 -15.06
N PRO A 87 11.40 -0.19 -16.01
CA PRO A 87 12.26 0.98 -15.74
C PRO A 87 11.52 2.18 -15.13
N GLY A 88 10.23 2.35 -15.44
CA GLY A 88 9.40 3.41 -14.86
C GLY A 88 9.13 3.22 -13.37
N PHE A 89 9.24 2.00 -12.84
CA PHE A 89 8.99 1.70 -11.44
C PHE A 89 9.97 2.45 -10.53
N VAL A 90 11.21 2.59 -10.98
CA VAL A 90 12.28 3.27 -10.25
C VAL A 90 12.09 4.79 -10.15
N ARG A 91 11.30 5.36 -11.07
CA ARG A 91 11.10 6.82 -11.19
C ARG A 91 9.76 7.30 -10.63
N ALA A 92 8.93 6.37 -10.15
CA ALA A 92 7.65 6.70 -9.55
C ALA A 92 7.83 7.13 -8.09
N HIS A 93 6.91 7.96 -7.64
CA HIS A 93 6.76 8.37 -6.24
C HIS A 93 5.50 7.76 -5.63
N ASP A 94 4.47 7.56 -6.45
CA ASP A 94 3.24 6.91 -6.06
C ASP A 94 3.32 5.39 -6.31
N PHE A 95 2.89 4.61 -5.33
CA PHE A 95 2.90 3.15 -5.37
C PHE A 95 1.58 2.56 -4.93
N VAL A 96 1.25 1.42 -5.51
CA VAL A 96 0.08 0.62 -5.16
C VAL A 96 0.54 -0.75 -4.72
N ALA A 97 0.18 -1.13 -3.50
CA ALA A 97 0.33 -2.47 -2.97
C ALA A 97 -1.00 -3.21 -3.07
N ILE A 98 -1.00 -4.43 -3.60
CA ILE A 98 -2.21 -5.26 -3.74
C ILE A 98 -1.98 -6.56 -2.98
N HIS A 99 -2.86 -6.86 -2.01
CA HIS A 99 -2.74 -8.08 -1.22
C HIS A 99 -2.94 -9.33 -2.10
N HIS A 100 -2.25 -10.44 -1.81
CA HIS A 100 -2.36 -11.69 -2.56
C HIS A 100 -3.75 -12.30 -2.49
N GLN A 101 -4.47 -12.05 -1.41
CA GLN A 101 -5.86 -12.50 -1.23
C GLN A 101 -6.89 -11.45 -1.69
N ALA A 102 -6.47 -10.35 -2.33
CA ALA A 102 -7.41 -9.40 -2.90
C ALA A 102 -8.28 -10.11 -3.95
N PRO A 103 -9.61 -9.91 -3.95
CA PRO A 103 -10.52 -10.46 -4.95
C PRO A 103 -10.06 -10.20 -6.39
N ALA A 104 -10.29 -11.18 -7.28
CA ALA A 104 -9.83 -11.12 -8.66
C ALA A 104 -10.40 -9.91 -9.44
N ASP A 105 -11.62 -9.46 -9.09
CA ASP A 105 -12.24 -8.28 -9.71
C ASP A 105 -11.49 -6.98 -9.37
N ILE A 106 -10.84 -6.90 -8.21
CA ILE A 106 -10.02 -5.74 -7.84
C ILE A 106 -8.77 -5.68 -8.72
N ARG A 107 -8.07 -6.80 -8.89
CA ARG A 107 -6.90 -6.90 -9.77
C ARG A 107 -7.26 -6.55 -11.22
N ALA A 108 -8.37 -7.12 -11.71
CA ALA A 108 -8.89 -6.81 -13.04
C ALA A 108 -9.22 -5.32 -13.23
N ARG A 109 -9.83 -4.65 -12.23
CA ARG A 109 -10.10 -3.20 -12.26
C ARG A 109 -8.83 -2.35 -12.29
N LEU A 110 -7.76 -2.82 -11.65
CA LEU A 110 -6.45 -2.18 -11.64
C LEU A 110 -5.60 -2.54 -12.87
N GLY A 111 -6.08 -3.45 -13.71
CA GLY A 111 -5.43 -3.86 -14.95
C GLY A 111 -4.20 -4.75 -14.74
N VAL A 112 -4.19 -5.55 -13.66
CA VAL A 112 -3.10 -6.46 -13.27
C VAL A 112 -3.60 -7.87 -12.99
#